data_AF-A0A358M7M9-F1
#
_entry.id   AF-A0A358M7M9-F1
#
_cell.length_a   1.000
_cell.length_b   1.000
_cell.length_c   1.000
_cell.angle_alpha   90.00
_cell.angle_beta   90.00
_cell.angle_gamma   90.00
#
_symmetry.space_group_name_H-M   'P 1'
#
loop_
_entity.id
_entity.type
_entity.pdbx_description
1 polymer ?
#
loop_
_entity_poly.entity_id
_entity_poly.type
_entity_poly.pdbx_seq_one_letter_code
_entity_poly.pdbx_strand_id
1 'polypeptide(L)'
;MILLIIAAIALMLAGFLAYNPLRRKYAGIIGVGGSYIVLLGVMLLISSIGQIIGAITGESRASALEIILGLIVMLLSLGYMVYVMLTRCRTVAQRILLPFVACLIGFGFCWRLLAAIVAHVPMESGKSGNFFPAILYDTSDNQFRLLSESGDHADYYCEKTGQRVQFYESDLSDGLPNGWRR
;
A
#
# COMPACT_ATOMS: atom_id res chain seq x y z
N MET A 1 -16.29 -27.28 -3.83
CA MET A 1 -16.26 -26.47 -2.59
C MET A 1 -14.88 -26.46 -1.93
N ILE A 2 -14.30 -27.62 -1.60
CA ILE A 2 -12.98 -27.72 -0.92
C ILE A 2 -11.85 -27.03 -1.72
N LEU A 3 -11.78 -27.22 -3.04
CA LEU A 3 -10.79 -26.55 -3.91
C LEU A 3 -10.90 -25.01 -3.88
N LEU A 4 -12.12 -24.47 -3.80
CA LEU A 4 -12.34 -23.02 -3.73
C LEU A 4 -11.88 -22.45 -2.39
N ILE A 5 -12.10 -23.20 -1.31
CA ILE A 5 -11.65 -22.82 0.04
C ILE A 5 -10.12 -22.81 0.10
N ILE A 6 -9.47 -23.84 -0.43
CA ILE A 6 -8.00 -23.91 -0.50
C ILE A 6 -7.45 -22.75 -1.34
N ALA A 7 -8.05 -22.47 -2.49
CA ALA A 7 -7.65 -21.35 -3.34
C ALA A 7 -7.82 -20.01 -2.62
N ALA A 8 -8.93 -19.81 -1.89
CA ALA A 8 -9.18 -18.60 -1.13
C ALA A 8 -8.14 -18.41 -0.02
N ILE A 9 -7.80 -19.46 0.73
CA ILE A 9 -6.77 -19.42 1.78
C ILE A 9 -5.39 -19.12 1.17
N ALA A 10 -5.05 -19.75 0.06
CA ALA A 10 -3.79 -19.48 -0.64
C ALA A 10 -3.70 -18.02 -1.10
N LEU A 11 -4.80 -17.44 -1.57
CA LEU A 11 -4.89 -16.05 -2.02
C LEU A 11 -4.79 -15.07 -0.82
N MET A 12 -5.40 -15.41 0.32
CA MET A 12 -5.26 -14.65 1.57
C MET A 12 -3.81 -14.63 2.06
N LEU A 13 -3.16 -15.81 2.12
CA LEU A 13 -1.76 -15.93 2.55
C LEU A 13 -0.82 -15.21 1.58
N ALA A 14 -1.02 -15.38 0.28
CA ALA A 14 -0.23 -14.70 -0.75
C ALA A 14 -0.41 -13.18 -0.66
N GLY A 15 -1.63 -12.68 -0.50
CA GLY A 15 -1.91 -11.26 -0.30
C GLY A 15 -1.25 -10.71 0.96
N PHE A 16 -1.31 -11.44 2.07
CA PHE A 16 -0.71 -11.01 3.35
C PHE A 16 0.82 -10.91 3.32
N LEU A 17 1.48 -11.91 2.71
CA LEU A 17 2.93 -11.99 2.61
C LEU A 17 3.47 -11.05 1.52
N ALA A 18 2.82 -10.99 0.36
CA ALA A 18 3.28 -10.19 -0.77
C ALA A 18 2.95 -8.70 -0.62
N TYR A 19 2.05 -8.32 0.29
CA TYR A 19 1.65 -6.91 0.50
C TYR A 19 2.84 -5.98 0.70
N ASN A 20 3.73 -6.29 1.65
CA ASN A 20 4.88 -5.43 1.97
C ASN A 20 5.87 -5.26 0.79
N PRO A 21 6.38 -6.33 0.16
CA PRO A 21 7.31 -6.18 -0.96
C PRO A 21 6.66 -5.52 -2.18
N LEU A 22 5.39 -5.82 -2.46
CA LEU A 22 4.66 -5.20 -3.58
C LEU A 22 4.41 -3.72 -3.34
N ARG A 23 3.95 -3.34 -2.13
CA ARG A 23 3.74 -1.94 -1.75
C ARG A 23 5.04 -1.15 -1.87
N ARG A 24 6.17 -1.68 -1.38
CA ARG A 24 7.48 -1.01 -1.49
C ARG A 24 7.90 -0.82 -2.95
N LYS A 25 7.76 -1.86 -3.77
CA LYS A 25 8.17 -1.82 -5.19
C LYS A 25 7.31 -0.87 -6.04
N TYR A 26 6.04 -0.68 -5.67
CA TYR A 26 5.08 0.13 -6.42
C TYR A 26 4.69 1.46 -5.74
N ALA A 27 5.37 1.84 -4.65
CA ALA A 27 5.06 3.05 -3.87
C ALA A 27 5.06 4.34 -4.70
N GLY A 28 5.91 4.42 -5.73
CA GLY A 28 5.97 5.56 -6.65
C GLY A 28 4.98 5.52 -7.82
N ILE A 29 4.21 4.43 -7.96
CA ILE A 29 3.29 4.21 -9.09
C ILE A 29 1.84 4.25 -8.61
N ILE A 30 1.50 3.47 -7.60
CA ILE A 30 0.13 3.35 -7.08
C ILE A 30 0.14 3.19 -5.56
N GLY A 31 -0.64 4.03 -4.89
CA GLY A 31 -0.84 3.95 -3.44
C GLY A 31 -1.84 2.86 -3.05
N VAL A 32 -1.96 2.61 -1.74
CA VAL A 32 -2.91 1.63 -1.19
C VAL A 32 -4.36 2.00 -1.52
N GLY A 33 -4.72 3.28 -1.38
CA GLY A 33 -6.06 3.77 -1.72
C GLY A 33 -6.38 3.62 -3.22
N GLY A 34 -5.42 3.92 -4.09
CA GLY A 34 -5.56 3.70 -5.53
C GLY A 34 -5.72 2.22 -5.89
N SER A 35 -4.98 1.35 -5.21
CA SER A 35 -5.07 -0.10 -5.39
C SER A 35 -6.45 -0.63 -4.98
N TYR A 36 -7.07 -0.05 -3.95
CA TYR A 36 -8.43 -0.39 -3.53
C TYR A 36 -9.50 0.02 -4.55
N ILE A 37 -9.37 1.20 -5.17
CA ILE A 37 -10.27 1.64 -6.25
C ILE A 37 -10.20 0.66 -7.43
N VAL A 38 -8.99 0.22 -7.80
CA VAL A 38 -8.79 -0.78 -8.85
C VAL A 38 -9.42 -2.12 -8.47
N LEU A 39 -9.22 -2.58 -7.22
CA LEU A 39 -9.82 -3.81 -6.72
C LEU A 39 -11.36 -3.76 -6.78
N LEU A 40 -11.97 -2.66 -6.33
CA LEU A 40 -13.42 -2.46 -6.42
C LEU A 40 -13.91 -2.54 -7.87
N GLY A 41 -13.19 -1.92 -8.81
CA GLY A 41 -13.51 -2.00 -10.23
C GLY A 41 -13.51 -3.43 -10.76
N VAL A 42 -12.51 -4.23 -10.38
CA VAL A 42 -12.43 -5.64 -10.78
C VAL A 42 -13.56 -6.47 -10.16
N MET A 43 -13.91 -6.24 -8.89
CA MET A 43 -15.02 -6.92 -8.23
C MET A 43 -16.37 -6.58 -8.88
N LEU A 44 -16.60 -5.31 -9.23
CA LEU A 44 -17.79 -4.87 -9.95
C LEU A 44 -17.85 -5.45 -11.37
N LEU A 45 -16.71 -5.62 -12.03
CA LEU A 45 -16.64 -6.26 -13.34
C LEU A 45 -17.03 -7.75 -13.25
N ILE A 46 -16.53 -8.48 -12.27
CA ILE A 46 -16.92 -9.88 -12.04
C ILE A 46 -18.42 -9.98 -11.67
N SER A 47 -18.90 -9.06 -10.82
CA SER A 47 -20.30 -8.97 -10.43
C SER A 47 -21.22 -8.73 -11.63
N SER A 48 -20.86 -7.80 -12.52
CA SER A 48 -21.66 -7.50 -13.72
C SER A 48 -21.71 -8.67 -14.71
N ILE A 49 -20.60 -9.41 -14.89
CA ILE A 49 -20.60 -10.66 -15.67
C ILE A 49 -21.56 -11.69 -15.05
N GLY A 50 -21.51 -11.87 -13.72
CA GLY A 50 -22.41 -12.77 -13.00
C GLY A 50 -23.88 -12.38 -13.15
N GLN A 51 -24.18 -11.09 -13.12
CA GLN A 51 -25.53 -10.55 -13.32
C GLN A 51 -26.02 -10.79 -14.76
N ILE A 52 -25.16 -10.62 -15.77
CA ILE A 52 -25.51 -10.89 -17.18
C ILE A 52 -25.81 -12.38 -17.39
N ILE A 53 -25.00 -13.28 -16.83
CA ILE A 53 -25.25 -14.73 -16.89
C ILE A 53 -26.57 -15.07 -16.18
N GLY A 54 -26.79 -14.52 -14.98
CA GLY A 54 -28.02 -14.71 -14.21
C GLY A 54 -29.28 -14.20 -14.92
N ALA A 55 -29.15 -13.15 -15.75
CA ALA A 55 -30.23 -12.64 -16.59
C ALA A 55 -30.59 -13.59 -17.73
N ILE A 56 -29.58 -14.22 -18.35
CA ILE A 56 -29.79 -15.21 -19.40
C ILE A 56 -30.45 -16.47 -18.83
N THR A 57 -30.15 -16.83 -17.58
CA THR A 57 -30.76 -18.00 -16.90
C THR A 57 -32.09 -17.69 -16.20
N GLY A 58 -32.59 -16.46 -16.26
CA GLY A 58 -33.91 -16.07 -15.74
C GLY A 58 -33.98 -15.79 -14.23
N GLU A 59 -32.84 -15.68 -13.53
CA GLU A 59 -32.75 -15.45 -12.08
C GLU A 59 -32.26 -14.03 -11.72
N SER A 60 -32.57 -13.02 -12.52
CA SER A 60 -32.19 -11.64 -12.20
C SER A 60 -32.99 -11.08 -11.03
N ARG A 61 -32.35 -10.99 -9.85
CA ARG A 61 -32.85 -10.27 -8.66
C ARG A 61 -32.33 -8.83 -8.53
N ALA A 62 -31.45 -8.38 -9.42
CA ALA A 62 -30.78 -7.08 -9.31
C ALA A 62 -31.68 -5.92 -9.78
N SER A 63 -31.68 -4.82 -9.04
CA SER A 63 -32.41 -3.60 -9.40
C SER A 63 -31.71 -2.88 -10.56
N ALA A 64 -32.47 -2.31 -11.50
CA ALA A 64 -31.92 -1.55 -12.63
C ALA A 64 -30.98 -0.40 -12.18
N LEU A 65 -31.26 0.20 -11.01
CA LEU A 65 -30.44 1.26 -10.43
C LEU A 65 -29.08 0.75 -9.94
N GLU A 66 -29.02 -0.45 -9.38
CA GLU A 66 -27.76 -1.08 -8.93
C GLU A 66 -26.86 -1.41 -10.12
N ILE A 67 -27.45 -1.87 -11.22
CA ILE A 67 -26.74 -2.18 -12.46
C ILE A 67 -26.13 -0.92 -13.05
N ILE A 68 -26.90 0.17 -13.15
CA ILE A 68 -26.43 1.45 -13.71
C ILE A 68 -25.33 2.07 -12.84
N LEU A 69 -25.55 2.13 -11.51
CA LEU A 69 -24.57 2.68 -10.59
C LEU A 69 -23.28 1.84 -10.59
N GLY A 70 -23.41 0.51 -10.57
CA GLY A 70 -22.29 -0.42 -10.66
C GLY A 70 -21.48 -0.23 -11.94
N LEU A 71 -22.15 -0.04 -13.08
CA LEU A 71 -21.52 0.28 -14.36
C LEU A 71 -20.73 1.59 -14.32
N ILE A 72 -21.29 2.66 -13.76
CA ILE A 72 -20.61 3.96 -13.66
C ILE A 72 -19.35 3.86 -12.79
N VAL A 73 -19.46 3.23 -11.61
CA VAL A 73 -18.33 3.07 -10.69
C VAL A 73 -17.25 2.14 -11.29
N MET A 74 -17.66 1.10 -12.01
CA MET A 74 -16.73 0.24 -12.76
C MET A 74 -15.99 1.03 -13.85
N LEU A 75 -16.68 1.86 -14.64
CA LEU A 75 -16.03 2.67 -15.67
C LEU A 75 -15.05 3.68 -15.08
N LEU A 76 -15.40 4.32 -13.97
CA LEU A 76 -14.52 5.26 -13.26
C LEU A 76 -13.26 4.57 -12.70
N SER A 77 -13.41 3.38 -12.13
CA SER A 77 -12.28 2.61 -11.56
C SER A 77 -11.36 2.03 -12.64
N LEU A 78 -11.92 1.56 -13.75
CA LEU A 78 -11.14 1.17 -14.95
C LEU A 78 -10.44 2.39 -15.57
N GLY A 79 -11.13 3.52 -15.67
CA GLY A 79 -10.56 4.78 -16.15
C GLY A 79 -9.39 5.24 -15.27
N TYR A 80 -9.54 5.15 -13.95
CA TYR A 80 -8.46 5.41 -13.00
C TYR A 80 -7.25 4.49 -13.23
N MET A 81 -7.49 3.19 -13.42
CA MET A 81 -6.41 2.22 -13.71
C MET A 81 -5.64 2.59 -14.98
N VAL A 82 -6.36 2.90 -16.07
CA VAL A 82 -5.76 3.32 -17.35
C VAL A 82 -4.98 4.62 -17.18
N TYR A 83 -5.53 5.60 -16.45
CA TYR A 83 -4.85 6.85 -16.15
C TYR A 83 -3.51 6.60 -15.43
N VAL A 84 -3.46 5.73 -14.43
CA VAL A 84 -2.22 5.36 -13.73
C VAL A 84 -1.23 4.64 -14.66
N MET A 85 -1.71 3.76 -15.54
CA MET A 85 -0.85 3.09 -16.52
C MET A 85 -0.18 4.07 -17.50
N LEU A 86 -0.89 5.11 -17.91
CA LEU A 86 -0.39 6.08 -18.88
C LEU A 86 0.52 7.14 -18.24
N THR A 87 0.23 7.56 -17.01
CA THR A 87 0.93 8.68 -16.37
C THR A 87 2.06 8.27 -15.43
N ARG A 88 1.99 7.08 -14.82
CA ARG A 88 2.95 6.66 -13.77
C ARG A 88 3.83 5.48 -14.16
N CYS A 89 3.42 4.63 -15.11
CA CYS A 89 4.23 3.48 -15.52
C CYS A 89 5.26 3.88 -16.60
N ARG A 90 6.54 3.60 -16.33
CA ARG A 90 7.65 3.88 -17.28
C ARG A 90 7.91 2.73 -18.24
N THR A 91 7.60 1.50 -17.85
CA THR A 91 7.87 0.30 -18.66
C THR A 91 6.61 -0.47 -19.03
N VAL A 92 6.65 -1.20 -20.14
CA VAL A 92 5.55 -2.08 -20.59
C VAL A 92 5.27 -3.18 -19.57
N ALA A 93 6.32 -3.74 -18.95
CA ALA A 93 6.20 -4.73 -17.89
C ALA A 93 5.43 -4.19 -16.67
N GLN A 94 5.68 -2.94 -16.26
CA GLN A 94 4.92 -2.30 -15.18
C GLN A 94 3.45 -2.14 -15.53
N ARG A 95 3.12 -1.74 -16.78
CA ARG A 95 1.73 -1.59 -17.23
C ARG A 95 0.96 -2.91 -17.17
N ILE A 96 1.57 -4.00 -17.64
CA ILE A 96 0.92 -5.32 -17.64
C ILE A 96 0.76 -5.87 -16.22
N LEU A 97 1.75 -5.68 -15.35
CA LEU A 97 1.72 -6.18 -13.98
C LEU A 97 0.87 -5.33 -13.03
N LEU A 98 0.67 -4.03 -13.32
CA LEU A 98 -0.07 -3.08 -12.48
C LEU A 98 -1.43 -3.62 -11.98
N PRO A 99 -2.34 -4.13 -12.82
CA PRO A 99 -3.66 -4.57 -12.36
C PRO A 99 -3.56 -5.74 -11.37
N PHE A 100 -2.67 -6.70 -11.63
CA PHE A 100 -2.45 -7.83 -10.72
C PHE A 100 -1.88 -7.37 -9.39
N VAL A 101 -0.89 -6.46 -9.44
CA VAL A 101 -0.26 -5.89 -8.25
C VAL A 101 -1.27 -5.05 -7.45
N ALA A 102 -2.08 -4.23 -8.11
CA ALA A 102 -3.12 -3.42 -7.47
C ALA A 102 -4.16 -4.31 -6.78
N CYS A 103 -4.61 -5.39 -7.42
CA CYS A 103 -5.49 -6.36 -6.80
C CYS A 103 -4.84 -7.05 -5.60
N LEU A 104 -3.58 -7.47 -5.69
CA LEU A 104 -2.84 -8.10 -4.58
C LEU A 104 -2.63 -7.14 -3.41
N ILE A 105 -2.30 -5.87 -3.68
CA ILE A 105 -2.16 -4.83 -2.64
C ILE A 105 -3.53 -4.55 -2.00
N GLY A 106 -4.60 -4.43 -2.79
CA GLY A 106 -5.96 -4.22 -2.29
C GLY A 106 -6.43 -5.38 -1.41
N PHE A 107 -6.29 -6.63 -1.87
CA PHE A 107 -6.65 -7.82 -1.09
C PHE A 107 -5.77 -7.97 0.15
N GLY A 108 -4.46 -7.77 0.02
CA GLY A 108 -3.52 -7.82 1.13
C GLY A 108 -3.82 -6.77 2.20
N PHE A 109 -4.28 -5.58 1.79
CA PHE A 109 -4.75 -4.56 2.71
C PHE A 109 -6.00 -5.01 3.46
N CYS A 110 -7.04 -5.51 2.77
CA CYS A 110 -8.27 -5.99 3.41
C CYS A 110 -7.97 -7.08 4.44
N TRP A 111 -7.09 -8.04 4.11
CA TRP A 111 -6.75 -9.13 5.02
C TRP A 111 -5.90 -8.67 6.21
N ARG A 112 -4.97 -7.74 5.98
CA ARG A 112 -4.19 -7.12 7.07
C ARG A 112 -5.05 -6.26 7.98
N LEU A 113 -6.03 -5.56 7.43
CA LEU A 113 -7.00 -4.78 8.21
C LEU A 113 -7.84 -5.72 9.08
N LEU A 114 -8.32 -6.83 8.53
CA LEU A 114 -9.02 -7.86 9.29
C LEU A 114 -8.15 -8.43 10.42
N ALA A 115 -6.90 -8.79 10.11
CA ALA A 115 -5.95 -9.31 11.09
C ALA A 115 -5.60 -8.27 12.19
N ALA A 116 -5.55 -6.99 11.84
CA ALA A 116 -5.33 -5.91 12.80
C ALA A 116 -6.53 -5.75 13.75
N ILE A 117 -7.76 -5.88 13.24
CA ILE A 117 -8.98 -5.80 14.07
C ILE A 117 -9.11 -7.02 14.98
N VAL A 118 -8.90 -8.22 14.44
CA VAL A 118 -9.18 -9.48 15.15
C VAL A 118 -8.03 -9.90 16.07
N ALA A 119 -6.79 -9.74 15.61
CA ALA A 119 -5.60 -10.27 16.27
C ALA A 119 -4.63 -9.16 16.71
N HIS A 120 -5.03 -7.88 16.65
CA HIS A 120 -4.20 -6.72 17.01
C HIS A 120 -2.82 -6.70 16.35
N VAL A 121 -2.72 -7.28 15.14
CA VAL A 121 -1.48 -7.28 14.37
C VAL A 121 -1.19 -5.85 13.89
N PRO A 122 0.01 -5.30 14.15
CA PRO A 122 0.34 -3.95 13.71
C PRO A 122 0.32 -3.87 12.19
N MET A 123 -0.41 -2.89 11.65
CA MET A 123 -0.31 -2.56 10.23
C MET A 123 0.99 -1.79 10.00
N GLU A 124 1.95 -2.42 9.35
CA GLU A 124 3.16 -1.71 8.90
C GLU A 124 2.76 -0.63 7.88
N SER A 125 2.58 0.59 8.37
CA SER A 125 2.53 1.79 7.54
C SER A 125 3.97 2.15 7.18
N GLY A 126 4.52 1.49 6.15
CA GLY A 126 5.73 1.96 5.49
C GLY A 126 6.90 2.27 6.42
N LYS A 127 7.35 1.31 7.23
CA LYS A 127 8.76 1.36 7.68
C LYS A 127 9.63 1.31 6.42
N SER A 128 10.07 2.47 5.94
CA SER A 128 11.29 2.59 5.15
C SER A 128 12.40 2.07 6.06
N GLY A 129 13.17 1.10 5.57
CA GLY A 129 14.18 0.45 6.40
C GLY A 129 15.26 1.44 6.81
N ASN A 130 15.72 1.36 8.06
CA ASN A 130 16.89 2.01 8.65
C ASN A 130 17.39 3.25 7.89
N PHE A 131 16.52 4.26 7.74
CA PHE A 131 16.91 5.51 7.12
C PHE A 131 17.78 6.34 8.07
N PHE A 132 17.52 6.18 9.36
CA PHE A 132 18.16 6.90 10.44
C PHE A 132 19.43 6.16 10.89
N PRO A 133 20.62 6.80 10.80
CA PRO A 133 21.84 6.22 11.34
C PRO A 133 21.76 6.10 12.87
N ALA A 134 22.38 5.08 13.45
CA ALA A 134 22.34 4.89 14.92
C ALA A 134 23.02 6.02 15.70
N ILE A 135 23.96 6.71 15.04
CA ILE A 135 24.78 7.76 15.61
C ILE A 135 24.86 8.92 14.61
N LEU A 136 24.78 10.14 15.12
CA LEU A 136 25.07 11.38 14.41
C LEU A 136 26.07 12.20 15.21
N TYR A 137 26.84 13.03 14.51
CA TYR A 137 27.79 13.97 15.07
C TYR A 137 27.41 15.39 14.66
N ASP A 138 27.44 16.32 15.60
CA ASP A 138 27.36 17.76 15.32
C ASP A 138 28.75 18.33 14.96
N THR A 139 28.81 19.56 14.46
CA THR A 139 30.00 20.38 14.17
C THR A 139 31.06 20.36 15.28
N SER A 140 30.61 20.23 16.54
CA SER A 140 31.46 20.17 17.73
C SER A 140 31.88 18.76 18.14
N ASP A 141 31.71 17.77 17.25
CA ASP A 141 32.02 16.35 17.45
C ASP A 141 31.26 15.73 18.64
N ASN A 142 30.11 16.30 18.98
CA ASN A 142 29.23 15.76 20.01
C ASN A 142 28.42 14.60 19.44
N GLN A 143 28.43 13.46 20.14
CA GLN A 143 27.75 12.25 19.71
C GLN A 143 26.27 12.28 20.10
N PHE A 144 25.40 12.18 19.10
CA PHE A 144 23.96 12.06 19.23
C PHE A 144 23.54 10.62 18.90
N ARG A 145 22.95 9.92 19.88
CA ARG A 145 22.48 8.54 19.72
C ARG A 145 20.98 8.50 19.47
N LEU A 146 20.57 7.61 18.57
CA LEU A 146 19.17 7.35 18.27
C LEU A 146 18.45 6.81 19.52
N LEU A 147 17.38 7.49 19.94
CA LEU A 147 16.57 7.13 21.10
C LEU A 147 15.27 6.41 20.68
N SER A 148 14.58 6.99 19.70
CA SER A 148 13.33 6.46 19.14
C SER A 148 13.25 6.74 17.65
N GLU A 149 12.72 5.78 16.91
CA GLU A 149 12.39 5.91 15.48
C GLU A 149 10.89 5.71 15.31
N SER A 150 10.22 6.71 14.76
CA SER A 150 8.80 6.70 14.47
C SER A 150 8.58 7.10 13.02
N GLY A 151 8.62 6.13 12.12
CA GLY A 151 8.13 6.24 10.73
C GLY A 151 8.77 7.37 9.91
N ASP A 152 8.26 8.58 10.08
CA ASP A 152 8.67 9.82 9.41
C ASP A 152 9.73 10.64 10.17
N HIS A 153 10.01 10.33 11.44
CA HIS A 153 11.02 11.02 12.25
C HIS A 153 11.81 10.10 13.19
N ALA A 154 12.95 10.61 13.64
CA ALA A 154 13.81 9.99 14.64
C ALA A 154 14.27 11.02 15.68
N ASP A 155 14.25 10.61 16.94
CA ASP A 155 14.75 11.40 18.05
C ASP A 155 16.17 10.96 18.42
N TYR A 156 17.05 11.93 18.55
CA TYR A 156 18.43 11.73 18.97
C TYR A 156 18.72 12.46 20.27
N TYR A 157 19.59 11.88 21.08
CA TYR A 157 20.01 12.42 22.36
C TYR A 157 21.53 12.47 22.47
N CYS A 158 22.05 13.60 22.94
CA CYS A 158 23.46 13.75 23.30
C CYS A 158 23.63 13.68 24.81
N GLU A 159 24.33 12.66 25.30
CA GLU A 159 24.61 12.49 26.74
C GLU A 159 25.48 13.62 27.30
N LYS A 160 26.33 14.23 26.48
CA LYS A 160 27.29 15.27 26.90
C LYS A 160 26.64 16.64 27.07
N THR A 161 25.67 16.99 26.22
CA THR A 161 24.98 18.30 26.27
C THR A 161 23.58 18.22 26.88
N GLY A 162 23.04 17.00 27.06
CA GLY A 162 21.67 16.78 27.49
C GLY A 162 20.62 17.19 26.45
N GLN A 163 21.03 17.54 25.23
CA GLN A 163 20.14 18.02 24.19
C GLN A 163 19.46 16.86 23.45
N ARG A 164 18.20 17.12 23.09
CA ARG A 164 17.39 16.27 22.22
C ARG A 164 17.18 16.98 20.89
N VAL A 165 17.39 16.25 19.79
CA VAL A 165 17.21 16.76 18.43
C VAL A 165 16.38 15.75 17.67
N GLN A 166 15.36 16.23 16.97
CA GLN A 166 14.48 15.42 16.13
C GLN A 166 14.86 15.65 14.67
N PHE A 167 14.98 14.58 13.89
CA PHE A 167 15.20 14.63 12.44
C PHE A 167 14.05 13.95 11.72
N TYR A 168 13.57 14.56 10.65
CA TYR A 168 12.60 13.96 9.75
C TYR A 168 13.30 13.20 8.61
N GLU A 169 12.58 12.27 7.96
CA GLU A 169 13.08 11.57 6.77
C GLU A 169 13.47 12.56 5.65
N SER A 170 12.75 13.69 5.53
CA SER A 170 13.10 14.76 4.59
C SER A 170 14.45 15.42 4.88
N ASP A 171 14.84 15.51 6.16
CA ASP A 171 16.08 16.17 6.57
C ASP A 171 17.32 15.31 6.28
N LEU A 172 17.12 14.01 6.06
CA LEU A 172 18.19 13.04 5.82
C LEU A 172 18.21 12.55 4.36
N SER A 173 17.14 12.79 3.57
CA SER A 173 17.04 12.40 2.16
C SER A 173 17.84 13.28 1.20
N ASP A 174 17.92 14.57 1.51
CA ASP A 174 18.64 15.54 0.68
C ASP A 174 20.12 15.71 1.11
N GLY A 175 20.56 14.90 2.09
CA GLY A 175 21.84 15.02 2.79
C GLY A 175 21.64 15.51 4.23
N LEU A 176 22.61 15.26 5.11
CA LEU A 176 22.53 15.74 6.49
C LEU A 176 22.44 17.28 6.50
N PRO A 177 21.60 17.87 7.38
CA PRO A 177 21.53 19.32 7.51
C PRO A 177 22.91 19.88 7.87
N ASN A 178 23.19 21.10 7.40
CA ASN A 178 24.50 21.75 7.58
C ASN A 178 24.92 21.68 9.06
N GLY A 179 26.07 21.04 9.29
CA GLY A 179 26.65 20.86 10.60
C GLY A 179 26.56 19.44 11.16
N TRP A 180 25.83 18.54 10.51
CA TRP A 180 25.69 17.15 10.98
C TRP A 180 26.48 16.17 10.12
N ARG A 181 27.06 15.14 10.75
CA ARG A 181 27.84 14.07 10.13
C ARG A 181 27.41 12.70 10.66
N ARG A 182 27.65 11.65 9.88
CA ARG A 182 27.47 10.24 10.28
C ARG A 182 28.70 9.71 10.99
#